data_AF-A0A3D4PLM2-F1
#
_entry.id   AF-A0A3D4PLM2-F1
#
_cell.length_a   1.000
_cell.length_b   1.000
_cell.length_c   1.000
_cell.angle_alpha   90.00
_cell.angle_beta   90.00
_cell.angle_gamma   90.00
#
_symmetry.space_group_name_H-M   'P 1'
#
loop_
_entity.id
_entity.type
_entity.pdbx_description
1 polymer ?
#
loop_
_entity_poly.entity_id
_entity_poly.type
_entity_poly.pdbx_seq_one_letter_code
_entity_poly.pdbx_strand_id
1 'polypeptide(L)'
;DEAIGAALPAGEDVPGVRPYRAHPGVAIKPVKVKLQIGDLVKTKTVNSDHKEVTFQLELKPETTTMSAVFLTENGEEYGAYYAYIEKKN
;
A
#
# COMPACT_ATOMS: atom_id res chain seq x y z
N ASP A 1 -1.98 -1.33 13.26
CA ASP A 1 -1.51 -1.84 11.97
C ASP A 1 -1.87 -3.29 11.76
N GLU A 2 -2.70 -3.49 10.73
CA GLU A 2 -3.09 -4.78 10.17
C GLU A 2 -2.12 -5.22 9.07
N ALA A 3 -2.17 -6.49 8.66
CA ALA A 3 -1.37 -6.99 7.53
C ALA A 3 -1.87 -6.41 6.20
N ILE A 4 -0.97 -6.28 5.22
CA ILE A 4 -1.24 -5.72 3.88
C ILE A 4 -2.37 -6.47 3.17
N GLY A 5 -2.47 -7.79 3.35
CA GLY A 5 -3.53 -8.60 2.77
C GLY A 5 -4.74 -8.83 3.70
N ALA A 6 -4.79 -8.19 4.86
CA ALA A 6 -5.91 -8.37 5.78
C ALA A 6 -7.18 -7.69 5.24
N ALA A 7 -8.31 -8.39 5.32
CA ALA A 7 -9.61 -7.73 5.23
C ALA A 7 -9.80 -6.86 6.48
N LEU A 8 -10.27 -5.63 6.29
CA LEU A 8 -10.65 -4.79 7.41
C LEU A 8 -12.07 -5.15 7.86
N PRO A 9 -12.33 -5.25 9.18
CA PRO A 9 -13.68 -5.46 9.67
C PRO A 9 -14.58 -4.31 9.23
N ALA A 10 -15.86 -4.62 9.01
CA ALA A 10 -16.86 -3.60 8.74
C ALA A 10 -16.87 -2.55 9.86
N GLY A 11 -16.95 -1.28 9.49
CA GLY A 11 -17.18 -0.18 10.42
C GLY A 11 -18.57 -0.25 11.05
N GLU A 12 -18.78 0.53 12.11
CA GLU A 12 -20.07 0.61 12.79
C GLU A 12 -21.21 0.98 11.83
N ASP A 13 -22.34 0.29 11.99
CA ASP A 13 -23.55 0.54 11.23
C ASP A 13 -24.15 1.90 11.63
N VAL A 14 -24.52 2.73 10.65
CA VAL A 14 -25.20 4.01 10.93
C VAL A 14 -26.67 3.93 10.49
N PRO A 15 -27.63 4.43 11.29
CA PRO A 15 -29.05 4.33 10.96
C PRO A 15 -29.40 5.02 9.64
N GLY A 16 -30.21 4.35 8.81
CA GLY A 16 -30.78 4.89 7.57
C GLY A 16 -30.44 4.06 6.34
N VAL A 17 -29.18 4.10 5.89
CA VAL A 17 -28.69 3.39 4.69
C VAL A 17 -27.39 2.68 5.08
N ARG A 18 -27.18 1.43 4.66
CA ARG A 18 -25.91 0.72 4.91
C ARG A 18 -24.75 1.55 4.35
N PRO A 19 -23.87 2.10 5.19
CA PRO A 19 -22.75 2.92 4.72
C PRO A 19 -21.75 2.03 3.98
N TYR A 20 -20.99 2.59 3.03
CA TYR A 20 -19.93 1.85 2.31
C TYR A 20 -18.90 1.19 3.25
N ARG A 21 -18.76 1.77 4.45
CA ARG A 21 -17.89 1.30 5.54
C ARG A 21 -18.39 0.03 6.22
N ALA A 22 -19.68 -0.32 6.08
CA ALA A 22 -20.27 -1.53 6.62
C ALA A 22 -19.98 -2.79 5.78
N HIS A 23 -19.22 -2.65 4.67
CA HIS A 23 -18.68 -3.78 3.93
C HIS A 23 -17.29 -4.14 4.47
N PRO A 24 -16.97 -5.44 4.61
CA PRO A 24 -15.59 -5.86 4.86
C PRO A 24 -14.66 -5.28 3.81
N GLY A 25 -13.48 -4.80 4.24
CA GLY A 25 -12.43 -4.38 3.33
C GLY A 25 -12.00 -5.52 2.43
N VAL A 26 -11.68 -5.23 1.17
CA VAL A 26 -11.22 -6.25 0.22
C VAL A 26 -9.80 -6.66 0.57
N ALA A 27 -9.63 -7.90 1.00
CA ALA A 27 -8.31 -8.51 1.16
C ALA A 27 -7.62 -8.61 -0.20
N ILE A 28 -6.41 -8.04 -0.31
CA ILE A 28 -5.56 -8.17 -1.49
C ILE A 28 -4.51 -9.25 -1.27
N LYS A 29 -4.06 -9.91 -2.33
CA LYS A 29 -2.96 -10.91 -2.28
C LYS A 29 -1.75 -10.44 -3.08
N PRO A 30 -1.05 -9.40 -2.61
CA PRO A 30 0.09 -8.88 -3.35
C PRO A 30 1.29 -9.80 -3.20
N VAL A 31 2.04 -9.94 -4.29
CA VAL A 31 3.30 -10.70 -4.35
C VAL A 31 4.50 -9.78 -4.58
N LYS A 32 4.25 -8.56 -5.04
CA LYS A 32 5.28 -7.57 -5.31
C LYS A 32 4.79 -6.18 -4.94
N VAL A 33 5.70 -5.32 -4.51
CA VAL A 33 5.48 -3.88 -4.45
C VAL A 33 6.45 -3.19 -5.37
N LYS A 34 5.98 -2.15 -6.07
CA LYS A 34 6.74 -1.28 -6.96
C LYS A 34 6.68 0.13 -6.40
N LEU A 35 7.84 0.69 -6.06
CA LEU A 35 8.03 2.09 -5.66
C LEU A 35 8.71 2.82 -6.82
N GLN A 36 8.12 3.92 -7.26
CA GLN A 36 8.67 4.80 -8.27
C GLN A 36 8.80 6.22 -7.72
N ILE A 37 9.99 6.82 -7.85
CA ILE A 37 10.29 8.20 -7.47
C ILE A 37 11.01 8.84 -8.66
N GLY A 38 10.31 9.67 -9.43
CA GLY A 38 10.81 10.13 -10.74
C GLY A 38 11.18 8.95 -11.64
N ASP A 39 12.45 8.90 -12.05
CA ASP A 39 13.01 7.82 -12.87
C ASP A 39 13.52 6.62 -12.04
N LEU A 40 13.59 6.75 -10.71
CA LEU A 40 14.01 5.68 -9.82
C LEU A 40 12.87 4.68 -9.65
N VAL A 41 13.08 3.44 -10.11
CA VAL A 41 12.14 2.33 -9.89
C VAL A 41 12.78 1.28 -8.99
N LYS A 42 12.06 0.86 -7.95
CA LYS A 42 12.45 -0.20 -7.03
C LYS A 42 11.31 -1.17 -6.81
N THR A 43 11.65 -2.45 -6.72
CA THR A 43 10.67 -3.50 -6.44
C THR A 43 11.13 -4.39 -5.31
N LYS A 44 10.18 -4.89 -4.52
CA LYS A 44 10.42 -5.96 -3.53
C LYS A 44 9.32 -7.01 -3.63
N THR A 45 9.68 -8.26 -3.41
CA THR A 45 8.70 -9.31 -3.14
C THR A 45 8.06 -9.04 -1.79
N VAL A 46 6.74 -9.20 -1.71
CA VAL A 46 5.97 -9.00 -0.47
C VAL A 46 5.08 -10.21 -0.28
N ASN A 47 4.76 -10.49 0.98
CA ASN A 47 3.74 -11.45 1.33
C ASN A 47 2.56 -10.70 1.99
N SER A 48 1.38 -11.30 1.90
CA SER A 48 0.12 -10.75 2.40
C SER A 48 0.09 -10.59 3.93
N ASP A 49 1.00 -11.28 4.64
CA ASP A 49 1.18 -11.22 6.10
C ASP A 49 2.05 -10.05 6.57
N HIS A 50 2.83 -9.42 5.68
CA HIS A 50 3.63 -8.25 6.00
C HIS A 50 2.72 -7.10 6.39
N LYS A 51 3.10 -6.34 7.43
CA LYS A 51 2.38 -5.12 7.84
C LYS A 51 2.83 -3.89 7.06
N GLU A 52 4.09 -3.86 6.66
CA GLU A 52 4.70 -2.74 5.95
C GLU A 52 5.82 -3.21 5.02
N VAL A 53 6.26 -2.32 4.13
CA VAL A 53 7.43 -2.54 3.28
C VAL A 53 8.31 -1.29 3.28
N THR A 54 9.51 -1.43 3.83
CA THR A 54 10.47 -0.33 3.91
C THR A 54 11.44 -0.33 2.74
N PHE A 55 11.69 0.83 2.15
CA PHE A 55 12.75 1.05 1.18
C PHE A 55 13.78 2.02 1.76
N GLN A 56 15.06 1.67 1.68
CA GLN A 56 16.17 2.59 1.98
C GLN A 56 16.80 3.02 0.66
N LEU A 57 16.79 4.32 0.41
CA LEU A 57 17.20 4.91 -0.87
C LEU A 57 18.05 6.15 -0.61
N GLU A 58 19.02 6.39 -1.49
CA GLU A 58 19.67 7.68 -1.61
C GLU A 58 18.91 8.49 -2.66
N LEU A 59 18.35 9.63 -2.27
CA LEU A 59 17.56 10.49 -3.15
C LEU A 59 18.38 11.71 -3.57
N LYS A 60 18.23 12.09 -4.83
CA LYS A 60 18.76 13.36 -5.33
C LYS A 60 17.93 14.52 -4.78
N PRO A 61 18.53 15.68 -4.50
CA PRO A 61 17.79 16.87 -4.08
C PRO A 61 17.06 17.47 -5.28
N GLU A 62 15.82 17.05 -5.51
CA GLU A 62 14.97 17.55 -6.59
C GLU A 62 13.48 17.49 -6.24
N THR A 63 12.66 18.23 -6.99
CA THR A 63 11.20 18.10 -6.93
C THR A 63 10.75 17.07 -7.94
N THR A 64 10.12 15.99 -7.48
CA THR A 64 9.64 14.90 -8.34
C THR A 64 8.38 14.26 -7.78
N THR A 65 7.82 13.30 -8.50
CA THR A 65 6.63 12.54 -8.11
C THR A 65 7.03 11.20 -7.48
N MET A 66 6.19 10.72 -6.56
CA MET A 66 6.31 9.38 -5.99
C MET A 66 5.01 8.61 -6.20
N SER A 67 5.13 7.34 -6.58
CA SER A 67 4.01 6.38 -6.56
C SER A 67 4.46 5.06 -5.96
N ALA A 68 3.55 4.40 -5.25
CA ALA A 68 3.77 3.07 -4.71
C ALA A 68 2.54 2.22 -4.99
N VAL A 69 2.75 1.06 -5.61
CA VAL A 69 1.68 0.12 -5.96
C VAL A 69 2.05 -1.30 -5.55
N PHE A 70 1.08 -2.00 -4.99
CA PHE A 70 1.10 -3.43 -4.78
C PHE A 70 0.60 -4.14 -6.04
N LEU A 71 1.26 -5.22 -6.41
CA LEU A 71 1.00 -6.03 -7.59
C LEU A 71 0.67 -7.45 -7.14
N THR A 72 -0.45 -7.96 -7.62
CA THR A 72 -0.90 -9.35 -7.42
C THR A 72 -0.36 -10.27 -8.53
N GLU A 73 -0.51 -11.58 -8.38
CA GLU A 73 -0.06 -12.56 -9.39
C GLU A 73 -0.81 -12.44 -10.73
N ASN A 74 -2.08 -12.04 -10.70
CA ASN A 74 -2.92 -11.79 -11.88
C ASN A 74 -2.67 -10.41 -12.52
N GLY A 75 -1.74 -9.61 -11.98
CA GLY A 75 -1.36 -8.31 -12.55
C GLY A 75 -2.25 -7.14 -12.15
N GLU A 76 -3.09 -7.29 -11.12
CA GLU A 76 -3.86 -6.17 -10.58
C GLU A 76 -2.95 -5.24 -9.76
N GLU A 77 -3.18 -3.94 -9.89
CA GLU A 77 -2.44 -2.90 -9.18
C GLU A 77 -3.31 -2.25 -8.09
N TYR A 78 -2.78 -2.19 -6.88
CA TYR A 78 -3.41 -1.53 -5.74
C TYR A 78 -2.48 -0.44 -5.21
N GLY A 79 -2.91 0.82 -5.27
CA GLY A 79 -2.14 1.95 -4.76
C GLY A 79 -1.92 1.86 -3.25
N ALA A 80 -0.73 2.24 -2.78
CA ALA A 80 -0.50 2.44 -1.36
C ALA A 80 -1.34 3.63 -0.86
N TYR A 81 -2.07 3.43 0.23
CA TYR A 81 -2.96 4.46 0.78
C TYR A 81 -2.21 5.52 1.61
N TYR A 82 -1.14 5.11 2.30
CA TYR A 82 -0.22 6.01 3.00
C TYR A 82 1.23 5.61 2.75
N ALA A 83 2.13 6.59 2.78
CA ALA A 83 3.57 6.41 2.77
C ALA A 83 4.21 7.40 3.74
N TYR A 84 5.17 6.91 4.53
CA TYR A 84 5.98 7.74 5.42
C TYR A 84 7.38 7.89 4.84
N ILE A 85 7.89 9.13 4.84
CA ILE A 85 9.25 9.44 4.38
C ILE A 85 10.01 10.00 5.56
N GLU A 86 11.02 9.26 5.99
CA GLU A 86 11.92 9.67 7.06
C GLU A 86 13.33 9.87 6.50
N LYS A 87 14.00 10.93 6.94
CA LYS A 87 15.41 11.14 6.60
C LYS A 87 16.24 10.13 7.37
N LYS A 88 17.11 9.39 6.67
CA LYS A 88 18.08 8.50 7.31
C LYS A 88 19.10 9.36 8.06
N ASN A 89 19.12 9.23 9.39
CA ASN A 89 20.12 9.85 10.28
C ASN A 89 21.45 9.11 10.21
#